data_AF-M1W967-F1
#
_entry.id   AF-M1W967-F1
#
_cell.length_a   1.000
_cell.length_b   1.000
_cell.length_c   1.000
_cell.angle_alpha   90.00
_cell.angle_beta   90.00
_cell.angle_gamma   90.00
#
_symmetry.space_group_name_H-M   'P 1'
#
loop_
_entity.id
_entity.type
_entity.pdbx_description
1 polymer ?
#
loop_
_entity_poly.entity_id
_entity_poly.type
_entity_poly.pdbx_seq_one_letter_code
_entity_poly.pdbx_strand_id
1 'polypeptide(L)'
;MRYKLDYSPQSILDPESLCWDPLDSTVLRLLDQKRFVSLSMERRTAAGSDSGKQGSGGDDAKEETKRKSIDDLYRDNLSVEISNEDGEETQEDQTGSLFTSGMPGISSLSDMKQVDLGHIALKIYPEDSTLFKTSDLDTSWDTENMEDWTDFRSSVAELVAAIGPDAIEFLCIYVTRGS
;
A
#
# COMPACT_ATOMS: atom_id res chain seq x y z
N MET A 1 -22.17 10.31 24.04
CA MET A 1 -21.05 9.57 23.43
C MET A 1 -20.92 10.07 21.99
N ARG A 2 -19.71 10.38 21.52
CA ARG A 2 -19.44 10.60 20.09
C ARG A 2 -18.84 9.31 19.54
N TYR A 3 -19.38 8.81 18.44
CA TYR A 3 -18.89 7.58 17.84
C TYR A 3 -17.65 7.87 17.00
N LYS A 4 -16.82 6.84 16.73
CA LYS A 4 -15.52 6.99 16.03
C LYS A 4 -15.67 7.63 14.63
N LEU A 5 -16.85 7.48 14.02
CA LEU A 5 -17.26 8.09 12.74
C LEU A 5 -17.60 9.60 12.83
N ASP A 6 -17.78 10.17 14.03
CA ASP A 6 -18.14 11.59 14.19
C ASP A 6 -16.91 12.52 14.32
N TYR A 7 -15.68 11.98 14.22
CA TYR A 7 -14.45 12.75 14.38
C TYR A 7 -13.93 13.28 13.03
N SER A 8 -14.04 14.57 12.76
CA SER A 8 -13.45 15.18 11.56
C SER A 8 -12.06 15.78 11.85
N PRO A 9 -11.10 15.74 10.91
CA PRO A 9 -11.22 15.21 9.55
C PRO A 9 -11.00 13.69 9.47
N GLN A 10 -11.76 13.03 8.59
CA GLN A 10 -11.59 11.63 8.22
C GLN A 10 -11.25 11.54 6.74
N SER A 11 -10.33 10.65 6.40
CA SER A 11 -9.90 10.37 5.03
C SER A 11 -9.85 8.87 4.81
N ILE A 12 -10.06 8.44 3.57
CA ILE A 12 -9.96 7.05 3.14
C ILE A 12 -8.97 6.95 1.98
N LEU A 13 -8.18 5.86 1.96
CA LEU A 13 -7.25 5.57 0.90
C LEU A 13 -7.99 4.92 -0.27
N ASP A 14 -7.88 5.50 -1.46
CA ASP A 14 -8.44 4.91 -2.69
C ASP A 14 -7.54 3.76 -3.19
N PRO A 15 -8.07 2.52 -3.34
CA PRO A 15 -7.25 1.35 -3.67
C PRO A 15 -6.60 1.41 -5.06
N GLU A 16 -7.13 2.18 -6.01
CA GLU A 16 -6.49 2.30 -7.35
C GLU A 16 -5.45 3.42 -7.42
N SER A 17 -5.77 4.60 -6.89
CA SER A 17 -4.90 5.77 -7.03
C SER A 17 -3.89 5.93 -5.89
N LEU A 18 -4.06 5.17 -4.80
CA LEU A 18 -3.28 5.28 -3.56
C LEU A 18 -3.27 6.70 -2.98
N CYS A 19 -4.28 7.50 -3.32
CA CYS A 19 -4.45 8.86 -2.81
C CYS A 19 -5.43 8.86 -1.63
N TRP A 20 -5.13 9.71 -0.64
CA TRP A 20 -6.03 9.98 0.48
C TRP A 20 -7.12 10.97 0.05
N ASP A 21 -8.36 10.49 0.00
CA ASP A 21 -9.54 11.30 -0.31
C ASP A 21 -10.36 11.55 0.98
N PRO A 22 -11.04 12.71 1.12
CA PRO A 22 -11.87 13.01 2.29
C PRO A 22 -13.09 12.07 2.36
N LEU A 23 -13.41 11.61 3.59
CA LEU A 23 -14.53 10.72 3.83
C LEU A 23 -15.83 11.52 4.03
N ASP A 24 -16.44 11.93 2.92
CA ASP A 24 -17.73 12.62 2.90
C ASP A 24 -18.93 11.65 2.97
N SER A 25 -20.12 12.19 3.26
CA SER A 25 -21.38 11.42 3.25
C SER A 25 -21.65 10.72 1.91
N THR A 26 -21.15 11.29 0.81
CA THR A 26 -21.26 10.68 -0.53
C THR A 26 -20.43 9.41 -0.63
N VAL A 27 -19.22 9.41 -0.08
CA VAL A 27 -18.30 8.26 -0.07
C VAL A 27 -18.86 7.17 0.82
N LEU A 28 -19.36 7.54 2.01
CA LEU A 28 -20.03 6.59 2.92
C LEU A 28 -21.21 5.89 2.25
N ARG A 29 -22.03 6.62 1.48
CA ARG A 29 -23.14 6.03 0.73
C ARG A 29 -22.67 5.07 -0.37
N LEU A 30 -21.55 5.38 -1.04
CA LEU A 30 -20.97 4.49 -2.05
C LEU A 30 -20.45 3.20 -1.42
N LEU A 31 -19.80 3.29 -0.26
CA LEU A 31 -19.29 2.14 0.49
C LEU A 31 -20.41 1.25 1.04
N ASP A 32 -21.54 1.84 1.44
CA ASP A 32 -22.72 1.08 1.86
C ASP A 32 -23.35 0.30 0.69
N GLN A 33 -23.27 0.85 -0.53
CA GLN A 33 -23.89 0.25 -1.72
C GLN A 33 -23.01 -0.79 -2.43
N LYS A 34 -21.69 -0.59 -2.47
CA LYS A 34 -20.77 -1.38 -3.29
C LYS A 34 -19.70 -2.04 -2.41
N ARG A 35 -19.44 -3.32 -2.67
CA ARG A 35 -18.37 -4.08 -2.00
C ARG A 35 -16.97 -3.57 -2.35
N PHE A 36 -16.80 -2.97 -3.52
CA PHE A 36 -15.56 -2.36 -3.97
C PHE A 36 -15.83 -0.94 -4.49
N VAL A 37 -15.13 0.05 -3.92
CA VAL A 37 -15.27 1.46 -4.29
C VAL A 37 -13.88 2.05 -4.50
N SER A 38 -13.67 2.62 -5.69
CA SER A 38 -12.52 3.47 -5.98
C SER A 38 -13.03 4.85 -6.41
N LEU A 39 -12.64 5.90 -5.67
CA LEU A 39 -13.10 7.26 -5.94
C LEU A 39 -12.54 7.80 -7.26
N SER A 40 -11.32 7.39 -7.63
CA SER A 40 -10.75 7.77 -8.93
C SER A 40 -11.44 7.08 -10.11
N MET A 41 -11.98 5.87 -9.94
CA MET A 41 -12.85 5.26 -10.94
C MET A 41 -14.19 5.98 -11.05
N GLU A 42 -14.85 6.29 -9.92
CA GLU A 42 -16.13 7.00 -9.92
C GLU A 42 -16.01 8.41 -10.54
N ARG A 43 -14.89 9.11 -10.31
CA ARG A 43 -14.61 10.39 -10.98
C ARG A 43 -14.45 10.23 -12.50
N ARG A 44 -13.75 9.17 -12.95
CA ARG A 44 -13.56 8.88 -14.39
C ARG A 44 -14.88 8.53 -15.08
N THR A 45 -15.71 7.71 -14.45
CA THR A 45 -17.03 7.34 -15.01
C THR A 45 -17.99 8.52 -15.02
N ALA A 46 -18.00 9.35 -13.98
CA ALA A 46 -18.79 10.58 -13.94
C ALA A 46 -18.37 11.56 -15.04
N ALA A 47 -17.06 11.80 -15.23
CA ALA A 47 -16.53 12.67 -16.27
C ALA A 47 -16.87 12.18 -17.70
N GLY A 48 -16.89 10.87 -17.92
CA GLY A 48 -17.28 10.28 -19.21
C GLY A 48 -18.78 10.33 -19.51
N SER A 49 -19.62 10.55 -18.50
CA SER A 49 -21.09 10.59 -18.65
C SER A 49 -21.65 11.98 -18.99
N ASP A 50 -20.88 13.05 -18.77
CA ASP A 50 -21.30 14.44 -18.96
C ASP A 50 -21.00 14.99 -20.37
N SER A 51 -20.20 14.29 -21.18
CA SER A 51 -19.87 14.69 -22.55
C SER A 51 -20.92 14.28 -23.61
N GLY A 52 -22.13 13.86 -23.21
CA GLY A 52 -23.08 13.17 -24.09
C GLY A 52 -24.48 13.75 -24.25
N LYS A 53 -24.79 14.96 -23.74
CA LYS A 53 -26.16 15.51 -23.80
C LYS A 53 -26.25 16.88 -24.49
N GLN A 54 -26.15 16.89 -25.81
CA GLN A 54 -26.85 17.84 -26.69
C GLN A 54 -26.91 17.34 -28.15
N GLY A 55 -28.12 17.15 -28.71
CA GLY A 55 -28.37 17.20 -30.16
C GLY A 55 -28.83 15.92 -30.90
N SER A 56 -30.15 15.69 -30.90
CA SER A 56 -31.05 15.09 -31.93
C SER A 56 -30.52 14.37 -33.20
N GLY A 57 -30.97 13.13 -33.40
CA GLY A 57 -31.70 12.69 -34.61
C GLY A 57 -30.97 11.83 -35.67
N GLY A 58 -31.43 10.59 -35.88
CA GLY A 58 -31.29 9.86 -37.16
C GLY A 58 -30.75 8.42 -37.09
N ASP A 59 -31.69 7.46 -37.07
CA ASP A 59 -31.76 6.12 -37.70
C ASP A 59 -30.55 5.14 -37.84
N ASP A 60 -30.93 3.87 -37.64
CA ASP A 60 -30.41 2.61 -38.23
C ASP A 60 -29.04 2.04 -37.81
N ALA A 61 -29.09 1.08 -36.88
CA ALA A 61 -28.68 -0.33 -37.08
C ALA A 61 -28.68 -1.06 -35.73
N LYS A 62 -29.67 -1.93 -35.47
CA LYS A 62 -29.64 -2.81 -34.30
C LYS A 62 -28.73 -4.00 -34.57
N GLU A 63 -27.44 -3.80 -34.38
CA GLU A 63 -26.48 -4.89 -34.19
C GLU A 63 -26.61 -5.38 -32.74
N GLU A 64 -27.14 -6.58 -32.59
CA GLU A 64 -27.40 -7.26 -31.32
C GLU A 64 -26.08 -7.77 -30.73
N THR A 65 -25.22 -6.85 -30.29
CA THR A 65 -24.05 -7.17 -29.46
C THR A 65 -24.53 -7.39 -28.04
N LYS A 66 -24.76 -8.66 -27.72
CA LYS A 66 -25.02 -9.21 -26.38
C LYS A 66 -23.96 -8.68 -25.41
N ARG A 67 -24.24 -7.57 -24.73
CA ARG A 67 -23.40 -7.02 -23.66
C ARG A 67 -23.36 -8.04 -22.54
N LYS A 68 -22.25 -8.77 -22.44
CA LYS A 68 -21.96 -9.61 -21.27
C LYS A 68 -22.05 -8.73 -20.04
N SER A 69 -22.68 -9.24 -18.99
CA SER A 69 -22.79 -8.51 -17.73
C SER A 69 -21.39 -8.33 -17.15
N ILE A 70 -21.15 -7.24 -16.42
CA ILE A 70 -19.84 -6.94 -15.80
C ILE A 70 -19.40 -8.07 -14.84
N ASP A 71 -20.37 -8.85 -14.33
CA ASP A 71 -20.15 -10.05 -13.52
C ASP A 71 -19.38 -11.16 -14.28
N ASP A 72 -19.49 -11.21 -15.61
CA ASP A 72 -18.79 -12.18 -16.45
C ASP A 72 -17.33 -11.78 -16.73
N LEU A 73 -16.98 -10.48 -16.65
CA LEU A 73 -15.63 -9.98 -16.96
C LEU A 73 -14.66 -10.08 -15.78
N TYR A 74 -15.17 -10.17 -14.55
CA TYR A 74 -14.35 -10.40 -13.35
C TYR A 74 -14.04 -11.87 -13.08
N ARG A 75 -14.75 -12.80 -13.73
CA ARG A 75 -14.50 -14.24 -13.58
C ARG A 75 -13.23 -14.70 -14.29
N ASP A 76 -12.88 -14.07 -15.41
CA ASP A 76 -11.69 -14.44 -16.21
C ASP A 76 -10.37 -13.80 -15.71
N ASN A 77 -10.44 -12.74 -14.89
CA ASN A 77 -9.26 -12.07 -14.33
C ASN A 77 -9.01 -12.37 -12.84
N LEU A 78 -9.82 -13.26 -12.25
CA LEU A 78 -9.61 -13.82 -10.91
C LEU A 78 -9.33 -15.32 -10.99
N SER A 79 -8.41 -15.72 -11.88
CA SER A 79 -7.63 -16.94 -11.65
C SER A 79 -6.45 -16.60 -10.73
N VAL A 80 -6.75 -16.06 -9.55
CA VAL A 80 -5.89 -16.29 -8.40
C VAL A 80 -6.28 -17.70 -7.97
N GLU A 81 -5.40 -18.65 -8.24
CA GLU A 81 -5.45 -19.99 -7.65
C GLU A 81 -5.42 -19.80 -6.14
N ILE A 82 -6.59 -19.61 -5.52
CA ILE A 82 -6.76 -19.86 -4.09
C ILE A 82 -6.77 -21.38 -3.99
N SER A 83 -5.56 -21.95 -3.91
CA SER A 83 -5.37 -23.33 -3.51
C SER A 83 -5.95 -23.46 -2.10
N ASN A 84 -7.21 -23.88 -2.01
CA ASN A 84 -7.75 -24.48 -0.81
C ASN A 84 -7.18 -25.91 -0.73
N GLU A 85 -5.88 -26.01 -0.54
CA GLU A 85 -5.29 -27.25 -0.08
C GLU A 85 -5.54 -27.31 1.42
N ASP A 86 -6.48 -28.18 1.83
CA ASP A 86 -6.53 -28.80 3.16
C ASP A 86 -5.25 -29.65 3.35
N GLY A 87 -4.10 -28.97 3.31
CA GLY A 87 -2.78 -29.49 3.59
C GLY A 87 -2.43 -29.09 5.01
N GLU A 88 -2.06 -30.07 5.83
CA GLU A 88 -1.62 -29.87 7.20
C GLU A 88 -0.61 -28.70 7.26
N GLU A 89 -1.00 -27.63 7.96
CA GLU A 89 -0.21 -26.41 8.13
C GLU A 89 1.06 -26.72 8.92
N THR A 90 2.12 -27.15 8.23
CA THR A 90 3.47 -26.83 8.70
C THR A 90 3.62 -25.33 8.54
N GLN A 91 3.35 -24.60 9.62
CA GLN A 91 3.66 -23.18 9.81
C GLN A 91 5.18 -22.98 9.67
N GLU A 92 5.69 -23.01 8.45
CA GLU A 92 6.91 -22.29 8.14
C GLU A 92 6.47 -20.85 7.89
N ASP A 93 6.58 -20.04 8.95
CA ASP A 93 6.42 -18.59 8.91
C ASP A 93 7.40 -18.04 7.86
N GLN A 94 6.99 -17.99 6.59
CA GLN A 94 7.74 -17.35 5.53
C GLN A 94 7.68 -15.85 5.77
N THR A 95 8.52 -15.40 6.69
CA THR A 95 8.86 -14.01 6.98
C THR A 95 9.63 -13.44 5.79
N GLY A 96 8.95 -13.31 4.65
CA GLY A 96 9.49 -12.69 3.44
C GLY A 96 9.57 -11.18 3.59
N SER A 97 10.33 -10.56 2.68
CA SER A 97 10.53 -9.11 2.65
C SER A 97 9.20 -8.33 2.56
N LEU A 98 9.10 -7.22 3.30
CA LEU A 98 7.95 -6.31 3.23
C LEU A 98 7.66 -5.83 1.81
N PHE A 99 8.70 -5.66 0.99
CA PHE A 99 8.59 -5.16 -0.38
C PHE A 99 7.82 -6.12 -1.31
N THR A 100 7.71 -7.41 -0.97
CA THR A 100 6.98 -8.42 -1.76
C THR A 100 5.57 -8.67 -1.24
N SER A 101 5.20 -8.11 -0.08
CA SER A 101 3.91 -8.33 0.58
C SER A 101 2.70 -7.75 -0.16
N GLY A 102 2.92 -6.84 -1.13
CA GLY A 102 1.84 -6.15 -1.85
C GLY A 102 1.03 -5.17 -0.98
N MET A 103 1.54 -4.79 0.20
CA MET A 103 0.83 -3.86 1.08
C MET A 103 0.79 -2.45 0.47
N PRO A 104 -0.38 -1.80 0.38
CA PRO A 104 -0.47 -0.45 -0.11
C PRO A 104 0.16 0.54 0.88
N GLY A 105 0.81 1.58 0.34
CA GLY A 105 1.41 2.65 1.14
C GLY A 105 2.84 2.40 1.61
N ILE A 106 3.42 1.22 1.33
CA ILE A 106 4.86 1.01 1.48
C ILE A 106 5.60 1.65 0.30
N SER A 107 6.72 2.30 0.58
CA SER A 107 7.56 2.84 -0.49
C SER A 107 8.24 1.72 -1.28
N SER A 108 8.45 1.90 -2.58
CA SER A 108 9.08 0.87 -3.41
C SER A 108 10.57 0.72 -3.11
N LEU A 109 11.14 -0.44 -3.41
CA LEU A 109 12.57 -0.70 -3.22
C LEU A 109 13.44 0.27 -4.06
N SER A 110 13.00 0.64 -5.26
CA SER A 110 13.68 1.64 -6.10
C SER A 110 13.70 3.04 -5.49
N ASP A 111 12.66 3.41 -4.74
CA ASP A 111 12.61 4.70 -4.05
C ASP A 111 13.51 4.66 -2.82
N MET A 112 13.50 3.57 -2.06
CA MET A 112 14.34 3.41 -0.87
C MET A 112 15.84 3.41 -1.19
N LYS A 113 16.24 3.00 -2.40
CA LYS A 113 17.64 3.12 -2.85
C LYS A 113 18.13 4.58 -2.96
N GLN A 114 17.23 5.54 -3.06
CA GLN A 114 17.57 6.97 -3.17
C GLN A 114 17.60 7.68 -1.81
N VAL A 115 17.09 7.01 -0.77
CA VAL A 115 16.96 7.54 0.59
C VAL A 115 18.24 7.28 1.38
N ASP A 116 18.67 8.26 2.18
CA ASP A 116 19.81 8.09 3.07
C ASP A 116 19.43 7.27 4.31
N LEU A 117 19.55 5.95 4.18
CA LEU A 117 19.32 5.01 5.26
C LEU A 117 20.53 4.90 6.20
N GLY A 118 21.70 5.43 5.82
CA GLY A 118 22.97 5.25 6.55
C GLY A 118 23.14 6.18 7.74
N HIS A 119 22.34 7.24 7.83
CA HIS A 119 22.45 8.29 8.84
C HIS A 119 21.37 8.25 9.92
N ILE A 120 20.64 7.14 10.05
CA ILE A 120 19.62 6.97 11.08
C ILE A 120 20.30 6.75 12.44
N ALA A 121 19.79 7.39 13.50
CA ALA A 121 20.34 7.26 14.83
C ALA A 121 20.07 5.86 15.41
N LEU A 122 21.12 5.21 15.88
CA LEU A 122 21.11 3.91 16.56
C LEU A 122 21.52 4.05 18.02
N LYS A 123 20.75 3.44 18.90
CA LYS A 123 21.10 3.23 20.30
C LYS A 123 21.28 1.73 20.55
N ILE A 124 22.47 1.33 20.97
CA ILE A 124 22.82 -0.09 21.22
C ILE A 124 22.86 -0.40 22.71
N TYR A 125 23.41 0.52 23.50
CA TYR A 125 23.58 0.31 24.94
C TYR A 125 22.46 1.05 25.71
N PRO A 126 21.75 0.39 26.63
CA PRO A 126 20.68 1.03 27.40
C PRO A 126 21.17 2.20 28.25
N GLU A 127 22.29 1.99 28.94
CA GLU A 127 22.85 2.93 29.93
C GLU A 127 23.66 4.06 29.30
N ASP A 128 24.27 3.82 28.14
CA ASP A 128 25.01 4.86 27.45
C ASP A 128 24.08 5.75 26.61
N SER A 129 24.37 7.04 26.60
CA SER A 129 23.71 8.01 25.73
C SER A 129 24.36 8.12 24.35
N THR A 130 25.30 7.23 24.04
CA THR A 130 26.02 7.25 22.77
C THR A 130 25.11 6.79 21.65
N LEU A 131 24.97 7.63 20.63
CA LEU A 131 24.27 7.32 19.40
C LEU A 131 25.28 6.98 18.32
N PHE A 132 24.98 5.94 17.56
CA PHE A 132 25.72 5.50 16.38
C PHE A 132 24.88 5.78 15.14
N LYS A 133 25.51 5.78 13.97
CA LYS A 133 24.75 5.77 12.71
C LYS A 133 24.51 4.33 12.28
N THR A 134 23.46 4.10 11.50
CA THR A 134 23.18 2.81 10.86
C THR A 134 24.34 2.30 10.00
N SER A 135 25.02 3.19 9.27
CA SER A 135 26.23 2.84 8.52
C SER A 135 27.43 2.44 9.38
N ASP A 136 27.45 2.78 10.67
CA ASP A 136 28.59 2.47 11.55
C ASP A 136 28.55 1.00 12.04
N LEU A 137 27.40 0.34 11.92
CA LEU A 137 27.20 -1.02 12.42
C LEU A 137 27.75 -2.08 11.46
N ASP A 138 27.69 -1.82 10.15
CA ASP A 138 28.18 -2.73 9.13
C ASP A 138 29.22 -2.08 8.22
N THR A 139 30.33 -2.79 7.99
CA THR A 139 31.39 -2.36 7.08
C THR A 139 30.97 -2.51 5.62
N SER A 140 29.99 -3.37 5.31
CA SER A 140 29.47 -3.59 3.96
C SER A 140 28.24 -2.76 3.59
N TRP A 141 27.91 -1.72 4.36
CA TRP A 141 26.71 -0.90 4.16
C TRP A 141 26.48 -0.46 2.72
N ASP A 142 27.50 0.06 2.02
CA ASP A 142 27.37 0.55 0.64
C ASP A 142 27.33 -0.58 -0.41
N THR A 143 27.77 -1.78 -0.05
CA THR A 143 27.88 -2.94 -0.95
C THR A 143 26.75 -3.96 -0.81
N GLU A 144 26.01 -3.93 0.29
CA GLU A 144 24.88 -4.83 0.57
C GLU A 144 23.70 -4.62 -0.39
N ASN A 145 23.02 -5.73 -0.72
CA ASN A 145 21.86 -5.69 -1.59
C ASN A 145 20.59 -5.59 -0.76
N MET A 146 19.77 -4.56 -1.00
CA MET A 146 18.51 -4.33 -0.28
C MET A 146 17.39 -5.31 -0.63
N GLU A 147 17.70 -6.40 -1.33
CA GLU A 147 16.75 -7.42 -1.77
C GLU A 147 16.70 -8.61 -0.81
N ASP A 148 17.76 -8.81 -0.01
CA ASP A 148 17.79 -9.85 1.01
C ASP A 148 17.22 -9.30 2.32
N TRP A 149 16.23 -9.98 2.89
CA TRP A 149 15.60 -9.56 4.16
C TRP A 149 16.51 -9.79 5.37
N THR A 150 17.53 -10.64 5.24
CA THR A 150 18.45 -10.96 6.33
C THR A 150 19.47 -9.86 6.62
N ASP A 151 19.69 -8.96 5.65
CA ASP A 151 20.63 -7.86 5.78
C ASP A 151 20.07 -6.75 6.67
N PHE A 152 20.93 -6.18 7.53
CA PHE A 152 20.53 -5.10 8.43
C PHE A 152 20.08 -3.87 7.65
N ARG A 153 20.76 -3.54 6.55
CA ARG A 153 20.37 -2.44 5.66
C ARG A 153 18.96 -2.63 5.09
N SER A 154 18.61 -3.86 4.71
CA SER A 154 17.28 -4.19 4.19
C SER A 154 16.20 -4.07 5.26
N SER A 155 16.46 -4.57 6.48
CA SER A 155 15.56 -4.40 7.62
C SER A 155 15.27 -2.92 7.94
N VAL A 156 16.31 -2.07 7.90
CA VAL A 156 16.15 -0.62 8.08
C VAL A 156 15.37 -0.01 6.92
N ALA A 157 15.60 -0.45 5.69
CA ALA A 157 14.86 0.00 4.51
C ALA A 157 13.37 -0.32 4.60
N GLU A 158 13.02 -1.54 5.02
CA GLU A 158 11.63 -1.96 5.21
C GLU A 158 10.92 -1.14 6.28
N LEU A 159 11.61 -0.89 7.41
CA LEU A 159 11.10 -0.04 8.48
C LEU A 159 10.80 1.37 7.97
N VAL A 160 11.75 1.98 7.26
CA VAL A 160 11.59 3.32 6.69
C VAL A 160 10.53 3.35 5.60
N ALA A 161 10.43 2.31 4.77
CA ALA A 161 9.40 2.20 3.73
C ALA A 161 7.99 2.14 4.32
N ALA A 162 7.83 1.50 5.48
CA ALA A 162 6.56 1.38 6.18
C ALA A 162 6.15 2.66 6.92
N ILE A 163 7.11 3.35 7.55
CA ILE A 163 6.84 4.59 8.30
C ILE A 163 6.72 5.79 7.34
N GLY A 164 7.48 5.75 6.23
CA GLY A 164 7.63 6.82 5.26
C GLY A 164 8.99 7.52 5.38
N PRO A 165 9.62 7.92 4.25
CA PRO A 165 10.95 8.52 4.24
C PRO A 165 11.01 9.89 4.95
N ASP A 166 9.89 10.60 5.03
CA ASP A 166 9.81 11.91 5.71
C ASP A 166 10.03 11.82 7.23
N ALA A 167 9.89 10.63 7.82
CA ALA A 167 10.02 10.41 9.25
C ALA A 167 11.45 10.09 9.71
N ILE A 168 12.40 9.94 8.77
CA ILE A 168 13.78 9.52 9.06
C ILE A 168 14.47 10.44 10.06
N GLU A 169 14.24 11.75 9.95
CA GLU A 169 14.85 12.75 10.83
C GLU A 169 14.43 12.62 12.30
N PHE A 170 13.29 11.96 12.55
CA PHE A 170 12.73 11.75 13.88
C PHE A 170 12.91 10.33 14.39
N LEU A 171 13.54 9.46 13.59
CA LEU A 171 13.68 8.05 13.89
C LEU A 171 14.96 7.77 14.69
N CYS A 172 14.82 7.03 15.79
CA CYS A 172 15.93 6.44 16.52
C CYS A 172 15.65 4.95 16.74
N ILE A 173 16.55 4.10 16.26
CA ILE A 173 16.44 2.64 16.37
C ILE A 173 17.15 2.20 17.65
N TYR A 174 16.44 1.48 18.52
CA TYR A 174 17.02 0.90 19.74
C TYR A 174 17.16 -0.61 19.56
N VAL A 175 18.39 -1.11 19.59
CA VAL A 175 18.70 -2.54 19.40
C VAL A 175 19.04 -3.16 20.75
N THR A 176 18.25 -4.15 21.17
CA THR A 176 18.51 -4.94 22.38
C THR A 176 18.82 -6.38 22.00
N ARG A 177 19.80 -7.01 22.65
CA ARG A 177 19.89 -8.48 22.63
C ARG A 177 18.68 -9.05 23.35
N GLY A 178 17.90 -9.88 22.66
CA GLY A 178 16.91 -10.76 23.30
C GLY A 178 17.64 -11.69 24.28
N SER A 179 17.17 -11.70 25.53
CA SER A 179 17.66 -12.55 26.61
C SER A 179 17.19 -13.99 26.46
#